data_AF-A0A662R0S8-F1
#
_entry.id   AF-A0A662R0S8-F1
#
_cell.length_a   1.000
_cell.length_b   1.000
_cell.length_c   1.000
_cell.angle_alpha   90.00
_cell.angle_beta   90.00
_cell.angle_gamma   90.00
#
_symmetry.space_group_name_H-M   'P 1'
#
loop_
_entity.id
_entity.type
_entity.pdbx_description
1 polymer ?
#
loop_
_entity_poly.entity_id
_entity_poly.type
_entity_poly.pdbx_seq_one_letter_code
_entity_poly.pdbx_strand_id
1 'polypeptide(L)'
;MPIEKIDELKAIHISIQDEIESRLAEFDRIRKIGDDKAIFAELVFCILTPQSKARVCWAAVENLLDKNLLLNGESDQILGELHGVRFKYKKSEYVVEARDKLSIDGKIAIKSRISRFSDVCDAREWLVRNVKGIGYKEASHFLRNIGFGENLAILDRHILKNLRSLGVIEEIPDSLSRRRYLEIEIGMMEFADRVKIPMSHLDLVMWYNEAGEVFK
;
A
#
# COMPACT_ATOMS: atom_id res chain seq x y z
N MET A 1 12.61 -3.31 -25.03
CA MET A 1 12.54 -4.01 -23.73
C MET A 1 13.45 -5.22 -23.78
N PRO A 2 14.15 -5.56 -22.68
CA PRO A 2 15.00 -6.74 -22.62
C PRO A 2 14.14 -8.01 -22.46
N ILE A 3 14.17 -8.90 -23.46
CA ILE A 3 13.36 -10.14 -23.51
C ILE A 3 13.66 -11.03 -22.29
N GLU A 4 14.95 -11.24 -21.98
CA GLU A 4 15.39 -12.08 -20.86
C GLU A 4 14.74 -11.70 -19.53
N LYS A 5 14.65 -10.39 -19.22
CA LYS A 5 14.03 -9.93 -17.96
C LYS A 5 12.52 -10.12 -17.93
N ILE A 6 11.85 -10.10 -19.08
CA ILE A 6 10.42 -10.37 -19.17
C ILE A 6 10.17 -11.85 -18.90
N ASP A 7 11.01 -12.72 -19.44
CA ASP A 7 10.91 -14.16 -19.22
C ASP A 7 11.21 -14.52 -17.76
N GLU A 8 12.21 -13.88 -17.14
CA GLU A 8 12.45 -13.97 -15.68
C GLU A 8 11.23 -13.54 -14.86
N LEU A 9 10.63 -12.38 -15.19
CA LEU A 9 9.45 -11.87 -14.50
C LEU A 9 8.27 -12.86 -14.61
N LYS A 10 8.05 -13.44 -15.79
CA LYS A 10 7.01 -14.46 -16.00
C LYS A 10 7.30 -15.74 -15.25
N ALA A 11 8.55 -16.20 -15.23
CA ALA A 11 8.94 -17.39 -14.48
C ALA A 11 8.73 -17.21 -12.97
N ILE A 12 9.04 -16.03 -12.43
CA ILE A 12 8.73 -15.68 -11.03
C ILE A 12 7.22 -15.67 -10.82
N HIS A 13 6.46 -14.98 -11.68
CA HIS A 13 5.00 -14.91 -11.55
C HIS A 13 4.36 -16.30 -11.48
N ILE A 14 4.78 -17.23 -12.34
CA ILE A 14 4.31 -18.62 -12.32
C ILE A 14 4.70 -19.34 -11.03
N SER A 15 5.93 -19.13 -10.53
CA SER A 15 6.41 -19.87 -9.34
C SER A 15 5.75 -19.45 -8.04
N ILE A 16 5.22 -18.22 -7.96
CA ILE A 16 4.55 -17.67 -6.76
C ILE A 16 3.07 -17.34 -6.98
N GLN A 17 2.48 -17.79 -8.09
CA GLN A 17 1.11 -17.41 -8.48
C GLN A 17 0.10 -17.72 -7.36
N ASP A 18 0.17 -18.92 -6.77
CA ASP A 18 -0.73 -19.34 -5.70
C ASP A 18 -0.57 -18.46 -4.44
N GLU A 19 0.66 -18.05 -4.11
CA GLU A 19 0.94 -17.16 -2.97
C GLU A 19 0.36 -15.76 -3.22
N ILE A 20 0.47 -15.25 -4.45
CA ILE A 20 -0.14 -13.99 -4.87
C ILE A 20 -1.66 -14.07 -4.79
N GLU A 21 -2.28 -15.09 -5.36
CA GLU A 21 -3.73 -15.24 -5.37
C GLU A 21 -4.30 -15.39 -3.96
N SER A 22 -3.62 -16.16 -3.10
CA SER A 22 -3.96 -16.26 -1.68
C SER A 22 -3.89 -14.90 -0.99
N ARG A 23 -2.84 -14.12 -1.26
CA ARG A 23 -2.66 -12.79 -0.69
C ARG A 23 -3.72 -11.81 -1.17
N LEU A 24 -4.03 -11.79 -2.46
CA LEU A 24 -5.09 -10.94 -3.02
C LEU A 24 -6.47 -11.31 -2.44
N ALA A 25 -6.72 -12.61 -2.19
CA ALA A 25 -7.93 -13.06 -1.52
C ALA A 25 -8.01 -12.58 -0.05
N GLU A 26 -6.89 -12.45 0.66
CA GLU A 26 -6.85 -11.82 2.00
C GLU A 26 -7.30 -10.36 1.93
N PHE A 27 -6.78 -9.58 0.97
CA PHE A 27 -7.16 -8.17 0.80
C PHE A 27 -8.63 -8.02 0.44
N ASP A 28 -9.16 -8.86 -0.44
CA ASP A 28 -10.57 -8.85 -0.80
C ASP A 28 -11.49 -9.28 0.36
N ARG A 29 -11.02 -10.16 1.26
CA ARG A 29 -11.73 -10.46 2.52
C ARG A 29 -11.84 -9.22 3.41
N ILE A 30 -10.78 -8.44 3.56
CA ILE A 30 -10.82 -7.17 4.33
C ILE A 30 -11.88 -6.24 3.75
N ARG A 31 -11.96 -6.12 2.42
CA ARG A 31 -13.00 -5.33 1.74
C ARG A 31 -14.41 -5.79 2.07
N LYS A 32 -14.67 -7.08 1.89
CA LYS A 32 -16.01 -7.67 1.96
C LYS A 32 -16.53 -7.72 3.39
N ILE A 33 -15.74 -8.24 4.32
CA ILE A 33 -16.19 -8.57 5.67
C ILE A 33 -15.43 -7.84 6.79
N GLY A 34 -14.35 -7.11 6.47
CA GLY A 34 -13.62 -6.32 7.46
C GLY A 34 -14.46 -5.19 8.05
N ASP A 35 -14.26 -4.95 9.34
CA ASP A 35 -14.83 -3.81 10.07
C ASP A 35 -13.94 -2.56 9.94
N ASP A 36 -14.41 -1.43 10.46
CA ASP A 36 -13.65 -0.18 10.42
C ASP A 36 -12.31 -0.29 11.15
N LYS A 37 -12.20 -1.14 12.19
CA LYS A 37 -10.96 -1.38 12.92
C LYS A 37 -9.91 -2.08 12.06
N ALA A 38 -10.30 -3.14 11.34
CA ALA A 38 -9.43 -3.87 10.43
C ALA A 38 -8.94 -2.99 9.27
N ILE A 39 -9.85 -2.21 8.67
CA ILE A 39 -9.49 -1.27 7.60
C ILE A 39 -8.58 -0.16 8.13
N PHE A 40 -8.85 0.36 9.34
CA PHE A 40 -7.98 1.37 9.94
C PHE A 40 -6.59 0.81 10.27
N ALA A 41 -6.47 -0.45 10.68
CA ALA A 41 -5.18 -1.11 10.89
C ALA A 41 -4.33 -1.13 9.60
N GLU A 42 -4.95 -1.37 8.43
CA GLU A 42 -4.26 -1.25 7.13
C GLU A 42 -3.80 0.17 6.82
N LEU A 43 -4.63 1.19 7.14
CA LEU A 43 -4.23 2.58 6.96
C LEU A 43 -3.04 2.93 7.85
N VAL A 44 -3.07 2.53 9.12
CA VAL A 44 -1.95 2.73 10.06
C VAL A 44 -0.71 2.05 9.54
N PHE A 45 -0.80 0.80 9.05
CA PHE A 45 0.32 0.13 8.41
C PHE A 45 0.96 0.98 7.30
N CYS A 46 0.15 1.54 6.39
CA CYS A 46 0.64 2.41 5.31
C CYS A 46 1.17 3.78 5.79
N ILE A 47 0.71 4.31 6.93
CA ILE A 47 1.32 5.49 7.57
C ILE A 47 2.71 5.13 8.14
N LEU A 48 2.89 3.90 8.62
CA LEU A 48 4.11 3.46 9.27
C LEU A 48 5.20 3.00 8.28
N THR A 49 4.84 2.44 7.13
CA THR A 49 5.80 1.84 6.18
C THR A 49 6.78 2.81 5.49
N PRO A 50 6.52 4.12 5.28
CA PRO A 50 7.48 5.00 4.62
C PRO A 50 8.85 4.95 5.30
N GLN A 51 9.87 4.56 4.53
CA GLN A 51 11.25 4.37 4.97
C GLN A 51 11.44 3.39 6.13
N SER A 52 10.51 2.46 6.36
CA SER A 52 10.58 1.46 7.43
C SER A 52 10.35 0.06 6.86
N LYS A 53 10.83 -0.98 7.54
CA LYS A 53 10.62 -2.37 7.10
C LYS A 53 9.17 -2.78 7.32
N ALA A 54 8.52 -3.34 6.31
CA ALA A 54 7.11 -3.71 6.37
C ALA A 54 6.80 -4.63 7.56
N ARG A 55 7.59 -5.69 7.79
CA ARG A 55 7.45 -6.60 8.94
C ARG A 55 7.48 -5.87 10.29
N VAL A 56 8.38 -4.90 10.46
CA VAL A 56 8.50 -4.10 11.70
C VAL A 56 7.26 -3.23 11.90
N CYS A 57 6.77 -2.60 10.83
CA CYS A 57 5.57 -1.77 10.89
C CYS A 57 4.32 -2.59 11.19
N TRP A 58 4.19 -3.78 10.61
CA TRP A 58 3.04 -4.64 10.89
C TRP A 58 3.05 -5.16 12.33
N ALA A 59 4.20 -5.60 12.84
CA ALA A 59 4.32 -5.98 14.25
C ALA A 59 3.94 -4.82 15.20
N ALA A 60 4.26 -3.57 14.84
CA ALA A 60 3.81 -2.41 15.61
C ALA A 60 2.28 -2.24 15.55
N VAL A 61 1.64 -2.47 14.41
CA VAL A 61 0.16 -2.45 14.29
C VAL A 61 -0.48 -3.55 15.14
N GLU A 62 0.07 -4.76 15.11
CA GLU A 62 -0.37 -5.89 15.94
C GLU A 62 -0.27 -5.54 17.44
N ASN A 63 0.85 -4.98 17.89
CA ASN A 63 1.00 -4.52 19.28
C ASN A 63 -0.04 -3.46 19.68
N LEU A 64 -0.35 -2.51 18.78
CA LEU A 64 -1.37 -1.50 19.02
C LEU A 64 -2.77 -2.11 19.10
N LEU A 65 -3.05 -3.15 18.31
CA LEU A 65 -4.33 -3.88 18.36
C LEU A 65 -4.47 -4.64 19.68
N ASP A 66 -3.44 -5.39 20.08
CA ASP A 66 -3.41 -6.21 21.29
C ASP A 66 -3.55 -5.37 22.56
N LYS A 67 -2.91 -4.20 22.59
CA LYS A 67 -2.99 -3.25 23.72
C LYS A 67 -4.20 -2.32 23.65
N ASN A 68 -5.08 -2.50 22.66
CA ASN A 68 -6.25 -1.65 22.41
C ASN A 68 -5.92 -0.15 22.20
N LEU A 69 -4.69 0.13 21.75
CA LEU A 69 -4.18 1.49 21.51
C LEU A 69 -4.48 1.99 20.10
N LEU A 70 -4.78 1.12 19.12
CA LEU A 70 -5.05 1.54 17.75
C LEU A 70 -6.20 2.57 17.68
N LEU A 71 -7.31 2.30 18.38
CA LEU A 71 -8.51 3.15 18.37
C LEU A 71 -8.63 4.09 19.59
N ASN A 72 -7.85 3.87 20.65
CA ASN A 72 -8.00 4.62 21.91
C ASN A 72 -6.70 5.22 22.45
N GLY A 73 -5.55 4.84 21.88
CA GLY A 73 -4.25 5.26 22.38
C GLY A 73 -3.94 6.71 21.99
N GLU A 74 -3.41 7.46 22.95
CA GLU A 74 -2.83 8.78 22.72
C GLU A 74 -1.49 8.70 21.96
N SER A 75 -1.03 9.81 21.39
CA SER A 75 0.21 9.82 20.57
C SER A 75 1.41 9.22 21.31
N ASP A 76 1.61 9.53 22.59
CA ASP A 76 2.73 9.01 23.39
C ASP A 76 2.62 7.50 23.65
N GLN A 77 1.40 6.99 23.82
CA GLN A 77 1.16 5.55 24.00
C GLN A 77 1.41 4.81 22.68
N ILE A 78 0.93 5.36 21.55
CA ILE A 78 1.20 4.81 20.22
C ILE A 78 2.70 4.82 19.95
N LEU A 79 3.37 5.95 20.20
CA LEU A 79 4.82 6.11 20.05
C LEU A 79 5.61 5.05 20.82
N GLY A 80 5.14 4.68 22.01
CA GLY A 80 5.70 3.61 22.84
C GLY A 80 5.76 2.25 22.12
N GLU A 81 4.84 1.97 21.20
CA GLU A 81 4.77 0.70 20.47
C GLU A 81 5.49 0.71 19.12
N LEU A 82 5.94 1.87 18.63
CA LEU A 82 6.58 2.04 17.32
C LEU A 82 8.09 1.71 17.34
N HIS A 83 8.48 0.62 18.00
CA HIS A 83 9.89 0.18 18.06
C HIS A 83 10.41 -0.20 16.67
N GLY A 84 11.58 0.33 16.29
CA GLY A 84 12.18 0.09 14.97
C GLY A 84 11.53 0.84 13.79
N VAL A 85 10.41 1.54 14.01
CA VAL A 85 9.78 2.39 12.99
C VAL A 85 10.54 3.72 12.88
N ARG A 86 10.97 4.09 11.67
CA ARG A 86 11.65 5.37 11.43
C ARG A 86 10.66 6.51 11.44
N PHE A 87 11.09 7.67 11.95
CA PHE A 87 10.25 8.87 12.11
C PHE A 87 9.01 8.65 13.00
N LYS A 88 9.13 7.74 13.98
CA LYS A 88 8.02 7.32 14.85
C LYS A 88 7.28 8.47 15.55
N TYR A 89 7.95 9.55 15.94
CA TYR A 89 7.33 10.72 16.58
C TYR A 89 6.25 11.37 15.70
N LYS A 90 6.58 11.72 14.45
CA LYS A 90 5.58 12.27 13.52
C LYS A 90 4.52 11.25 13.13
N LYS A 91 4.91 9.98 13.03
CA LYS A 91 3.99 8.91 12.63
C LYS A 91 2.94 8.60 13.70
N SER A 92 3.28 8.65 14.99
CA SER A 92 2.29 8.48 16.06
C SER A 92 1.26 9.62 16.03
N GLU A 93 1.70 10.85 15.80
CA GLU A 93 0.79 12.01 15.59
C GLU A 93 -0.12 11.81 14.38
N TYR A 94 0.42 11.34 13.24
CA TYR A 94 -0.37 11.10 12.03
C TYR A 94 -1.42 9.99 12.22
N VAL A 95 -1.12 8.96 13.02
CA VAL A 95 -2.10 7.91 13.34
C VAL A 95 -3.28 8.48 14.13
N VAL A 96 -3.02 9.29 15.15
CA VAL A 96 -4.09 9.94 15.94
C VAL A 96 -4.91 10.88 15.06
N GLU A 97 -4.24 11.73 14.27
CA GLU A 97 -4.93 12.67 13.37
C GLU A 97 -5.80 11.94 12.33
N ALA A 98 -5.29 10.85 11.75
CA ALA A 98 -6.05 10.03 10.81
C ALA A 98 -7.29 9.40 11.49
N ARG A 99 -7.13 8.89 12.72
CA ARG A 99 -8.24 8.33 13.51
C ARG A 99 -9.33 9.35 13.74
N ASP A 100 -8.97 10.55 14.20
CA ASP A 100 -9.91 11.61 14.53
C ASP A 100 -10.66 12.07 13.27
N LYS A 101 -9.93 12.26 12.16
CA LYS A 101 -10.51 12.70 10.88
C LYS A 101 -11.46 11.68 10.26
N LEU A 102 -11.22 10.39 10.52
CA LEU A 102 -12.01 9.28 9.98
C LEU A 102 -13.08 8.78 10.96
N SER A 103 -13.23 9.45 12.11
CA SER A 103 -14.27 9.15 13.07
C SER A 103 -15.52 10.02 12.86
N ILE A 104 -16.68 9.45 13.16
CA ILE A 104 -17.98 10.12 13.22
C ILE A 104 -18.55 9.80 14.61
N ASP A 105 -18.91 10.83 15.38
CA ASP A 105 -19.42 10.71 16.75
C ASP A 105 -18.54 9.84 17.66
N GLY A 106 -17.21 10.01 17.54
CA GLY A 106 -16.21 9.30 18.33
C GLY A 106 -15.97 7.84 17.91
N LYS A 107 -16.55 7.38 16.79
CA LYS A 107 -16.34 6.02 16.26
C LYS A 107 -15.70 6.06 14.88
N ILE A 108 -14.68 5.24 14.68
CA ILE A 108 -14.03 5.10 13.38
C ILE A 108 -15.05 4.64 12.31
N ALA A 109 -15.07 5.33 11.17
CA ALA A 109 -16.06 5.14 10.10
C ALA A 109 -15.40 5.15 8.70
N ILE A 110 -14.16 4.65 8.61
CA ILE A 110 -13.33 4.63 7.41
C ILE A 110 -13.96 3.81 6.26
N LYS A 111 -14.64 2.70 6.53
CA LYS A 111 -15.30 1.87 5.51
C LYS A 111 -16.35 2.67 4.76
N SER A 112 -17.20 3.38 5.52
CA SER A 112 -18.23 4.27 4.96
C SER A 112 -17.62 5.44 4.19
N ARG A 113 -16.43 5.93 4.60
CA ARG A 113 -15.72 7.01 3.92
C ARG A 113 -15.23 6.56 2.55
N ILE A 114 -14.55 5.42 2.48
CA ILE A 114 -14.01 4.88 1.22
C ILE A 114 -15.13 4.45 0.27
N SER A 115 -16.20 3.85 0.79
CA SER A 115 -17.33 3.37 -0.02
C SER A 115 -18.17 4.49 -0.67
N ARG A 116 -17.92 5.76 -0.33
CA ARG A 116 -18.59 6.92 -0.98
C ARG A 116 -18.05 7.23 -2.37
N PHE A 117 -16.86 6.75 -2.69
CA PHE A 117 -16.24 6.97 -3.99
C PHE A 117 -16.66 5.84 -4.94
N SER A 118 -17.19 6.22 -6.10
CA SER A 118 -17.49 5.26 -7.19
C SER A 118 -16.24 4.83 -7.94
N ASP A 119 -15.20 5.67 -7.94
CA ASP A 119 -13.90 5.41 -8.54
C ASP A 119 -12.82 5.33 -7.45
N VAL A 120 -12.01 4.27 -7.52
CA VAL A 120 -10.86 4.08 -6.63
C VAL A 120 -9.81 5.19 -6.80
N CYS A 121 -9.69 5.79 -7.98
CA CYS A 121 -8.82 6.93 -8.22
C CYS A 121 -9.25 8.14 -7.39
N ASP A 122 -10.56 8.38 -7.25
CA ASP A 122 -11.08 9.47 -6.42
C ASP A 122 -10.85 9.20 -4.94
N ALA A 123 -11.00 7.95 -4.49
CA ALA A 123 -10.65 7.55 -3.13
C ALA A 123 -9.17 7.81 -2.84
N ARG A 124 -8.29 7.49 -3.79
CA ARG A 124 -6.84 7.75 -3.69
C ARG A 124 -6.56 9.25 -3.60
N GLU A 125 -7.12 10.06 -4.48
CA GLU A 125 -6.99 11.52 -4.46
C GLU A 125 -7.44 12.11 -3.13
N TRP A 126 -8.55 11.61 -2.58
CA TRP A 126 -9.04 12.06 -1.29
C TRP A 126 -8.05 11.72 -0.18
N LEU A 127 -7.55 10.48 -0.13
CA LEU A 127 -6.57 10.03 0.87
C LEU A 127 -5.31 10.90 0.86
N VAL A 128 -4.72 11.12 -0.32
CA VAL A 128 -3.51 11.94 -0.50
C VAL A 128 -3.70 13.37 0.01
N ARG A 129 -4.87 13.96 -0.22
CA ARG A 129 -5.16 15.34 0.22
C ARG A 129 -5.52 15.44 1.69
N ASN A 130 -6.01 14.36 2.29
CA ASN A 130 -6.67 14.43 3.59
C ASN A 130 -5.96 13.71 4.72
N VAL A 131 -5.12 12.72 4.45
CA VAL A 131 -4.45 11.92 5.48
C VAL A 131 -2.97 12.25 5.50
N LYS A 132 -2.48 12.80 6.62
CA LYS A 132 -1.04 13.11 6.75
C LYS A 132 -0.20 11.84 6.72
N GLY A 133 0.97 11.96 6.09
CA GLY A 133 1.88 10.83 5.90
C GLY A 133 1.51 9.90 4.74
N ILE A 134 0.42 10.17 4.02
CA ILE A 134 -0.04 9.38 2.87
C ILE A 134 0.20 10.16 1.57
N GLY A 135 1.17 9.70 0.76
CA GLY A 135 1.33 10.11 -0.63
C GLY A 135 0.61 9.15 -1.59
N TYR A 136 0.81 9.32 -2.90
CA TYR A 136 0.16 8.46 -3.91
C TYR A 136 0.50 6.99 -3.72
N LYS A 137 1.77 6.68 -3.45
CA LYS A 137 2.21 5.30 -3.21
C LYS A 137 1.54 4.72 -1.97
N GLU A 138 1.55 5.42 -0.84
CA GLU A 138 0.91 4.93 0.39
C GLU A 138 -0.62 4.81 0.23
N ALA A 139 -1.26 5.70 -0.52
CA ALA A 139 -2.70 5.64 -0.77
C ALA A 139 -3.06 4.45 -1.69
N SER A 140 -2.33 4.24 -2.79
CA SER A 140 -2.48 3.04 -3.63
C SER A 140 -2.22 1.77 -2.82
N HIS A 141 -1.20 1.76 -1.96
CA HIS A 141 -0.84 0.63 -1.11
C HIS A 141 -1.98 0.29 -0.14
N PHE A 142 -2.51 1.29 0.55
CA PHE A 142 -3.65 1.12 1.44
C PHE A 142 -4.86 0.56 0.68
N LEU A 143 -5.24 1.18 -0.43
CA LEU A 143 -6.39 0.77 -1.24
C LEU A 143 -6.24 -0.66 -1.76
N ARG A 144 -5.04 -1.05 -2.20
CA ARG A 144 -4.75 -2.44 -2.57
C ARG A 144 -5.00 -3.37 -1.39
N ASN A 145 -4.45 -3.08 -0.22
CA ASN A 145 -4.55 -3.95 0.96
C ASN A 145 -5.98 -4.12 1.48
N ILE A 146 -6.88 -3.21 1.11
CA ILE A 146 -8.31 -3.31 1.41
C ILE A 146 -9.14 -3.72 0.18
N GLY A 147 -8.51 -4.36 -0.81
CA GLY A 147 -9.16 -5.05 -1.92
C GLY A 147 -9.51 -4.18 -3.15
N PHE A 148 -8.98 -2.97 -3.26
CA PHE A 148 -9.17 -2.07 -4.41
C PHE A 148 -7.91 -1.92 -5.27
N GLY A 149 -7.16 -3.01 -5.43
CA GLY A 149 -5.83 -3.01 -6.05
C GLY A 149 -5.76 -3.24 -7.56
N GLU A 150 -6.86 -3.65 -8.20
CA GLU A 150 -6.83 -4.19 -9.57
C GLU A 150 -6.19 -3.24 -10.60
N ASN A 151 -6.38 -1.92 -10.42
CA ASN A 151 -5.96 -0.89 -11.37
C ASN A 151 -5.12 0.22 -10.71
N LEU A 152 -4.40 -0.08 -9.63
CA LEU A 152 -3.53 0.89 -8.95
C LEU A 152 -2.08 0.41 -8.92
N ALA A 153 -1.16 1.29 -9.29
CA ALA A 153 0.27 1.05 -9.12
C ALA A 153 0.70 1.48 -7.71
N ILE A 154 1.65 0.72 -7.14
CA ILE A 154 2.34 1.07 -5.88
C ILE A 154 3.79 1.44 -6.23
N LEU A 155 3.99 2.66 -6.75
CA LEU A 155 5.28 3.11 -7.28
C LEU A 155 6.27 3.50 -6.16
N ASP A 156 6.91 2.51 -5.54
CA ASP A 156 8.08 2.73 -4.69
C ASP A 156 9.42 2.65 -5.45
N ARG A 157 10.52 2.87 -4.74
CA ARG A 157 11.87 2.86 -5.32
C ARG A 157 12.27 1.54 -5.99
N HIS A 158 11.76 0.40 -5.51
CA HIS A 158 12.05 -0.92 -6.06
C HIS A 158 11.21 -1.17 -7.30
N ILE A 159 9.93 -0.82 -7.27
CA ILE A 159 9.06 -0.87 -8.45
C ILE A 159 9.60 0.02 -9.57
N LEU A 160 9.99 1.27 -9.27
CA LEU A 160 10.59 2.17 -10.26
C LEU A 160 11.88 1.61 -10.87
N LYS A 161 12.73 0.94 -10.07
CA LYS A 161 13.92 0.25 -10.56
C LYS A 161 13.55 -0.89 -11.52
N ASN A 162 12.57 -1.70 -11.15
CA ASN A 162 12.09 -2.80 -11.99
C ASN A 162 11.52 -2.27 -13.31
N LEU A 163 10.64 -1.26 -13.26
CA LEU A 163 10.07 -0.61 -14.44
C LEU A 163 11.14 -0.02 -15.37
N ARG A 164 12.18 0.62 -14.82
CA ARG A 164 13.32 1.08 -15.63
C ARG A 164 14.06 -0.10 -16.25
N SER A 165 14.32 -1.14 -15.47
CA SER A 165 15.05 -2.32 -15.91
C SER A 165 14.34 -3.07 -17.05
N LEU A 166 13.00 -3.04 -17.05
CA LEU A 166 12.10 -3.63 -18.04
C LEU A 166 11.87 -2.70 -19.25
N GLY A 167 12.33 -1.45 -19.18
CA GLY A 167 12.17 -0.45 -20.24
C GLY A 167 10.76 0.16 -20.31
N VAL A 168 10.02 0.17 -19.20
CA VAL A 168 8.73 0.88 -19.07
C VAL A 168 8.95 2.38 -18.86
N ILE A 169 10.02 2.74 -18.13
CA ILE A 169 10.47 4.12 -17.96
C ILE A 169 11.95 4.23 -18.35
N GLU A 170 12.36 5.37 -18.89
CA GLU A 170 13.76 5.61 -19.31
C GLU A 170 14.67 5.85 -18.10
N GLU A 171 14.18 6.64 -17.14
CA GLU A 171 14.90 7.02 -15.93
C GLU A 171 13.99 6.98 -14.69
N ILE A 172 14.61 6.82 -13.52
CA ILE A 172 13.92 6.90 -12.24
C ILE A 172 13.85 8.37 -11.86
N PRO A 173 12.65 8.96 -11.71
CA PRO A 173 12.53 10.36 -11.35
C PRO A 173 12.97 10.60 -9.90
N ASP A 174 13.66 11.72 -9.64
CA ASP A 174 14.09 12.12 -8.29
C ASP A 174 12.90 12.38 -7.35
N SER A 175 11.76 12.80 -7.90
CA SER A 175 10.51 12.99 -7.18
C SER A 175 9.31 12.62 -8.04
N LEU A 176 8.24 12.15 -7.39
CA LEU A 176 6.99 11.80 -8.06
C LEU A 176 5.94 12.88 -7.79
N SER A 177 5.81 13.81 -8.74
CA SER A 177 4.61 14.66 -8.81
C SER A 177 3.37 13.82 -9.14
N ARG A 178 2.17 14.32 -8.83
CA ARG A 178 0.90 13.69 -9.25
C ARG A 178 0.91 13.29 -10.71
N ARG A 179 1.25 14.23 -11.61
CA ARG A 179 1.28 13.99 -13.06
C ARG A 179 2.23 12.84 -13.40
N ARG A 180 3.44 12.88 -12.86
CA ARG A 180 4.45 11.85 -13.14
C ARG A 180 4.05 10.47 -12.59
N TYR A 181 3.42 10.44 -11.42
CA TYR A 181 2.90 9.20 -10.83
C TYR A 181 1.89 8.53 -11.76
N LEU A 182 0.89 9.29 -12.23
CA LEU A 182 -0.16 8.78 -13.11
C LEU A 182 0.38 8.38 -14.49
N GLU A 183 1.34 9.13 -15.04
CA GLU A 183 2.02 8.75 -16.30
C GLU A 183 2.72 7.39 -16.18
N ILE A 184 3.44 7.15 -15.09
CA ILE A 184 4.15 5.88 -14.86
C ILE A 184 3.16 4.74 -14.57
N GLU A 185 2.07 5.01 -13.85
CA GLU A 185 1.01 4.05 -13.60
C GLU A 185 0.36 3.56 -14.90
N ILE A 186 0.06 4.46 -15.83
CA ILE A 186 -0.45 4.11 -17.17
C ILE A 186 0.57 3.23 -17.91
N GLY A 187 1.85 3.62 -17.92
CA GLY A 187 2.90 2.80 -18.56
C GLY A 187 3.05 1.41 -17.94
N MET A 188 2.87 1.29 -16.62
CA MET A 188 2.86 -0.01 -15.93
C MET A 188 1.63 -0.85 -16.31
N MET A 189 0.45 -0.23 -16.47
CA MET A 189 -0.77 -0.90 -16.92
C MET A 189 -0.62 -1.43 -18.35
N GLU A 190 -0.10 -0.61 -19.28
CA GLU A 190 0.18 -1.04 -20.66
C GLU A 190 1.23 -2.18 -20.70
N PHE A 191 2.22 -2.13 -19.80
CA PHE A 191 3.19 -3.21 -19.66
C PHE A 191 2.53 -4.50 -19.17
N ALA A 192 1.64 -4.43 -18.18
CA ALA A 192 0.85 -5.56 -17.68
C ALA A 192 0.08 -6.27 -18.79
N ASP A 193 -0.63 -5.49 -19.61
CA ASP A 193 -1.41 -6.00 -20.74
C ASP A 193 -0.55 -6.68 -21.81
N ARG A 194 0.65 -6.15 -22.05
CA ARG A 194 1.61 -6.70 -23.02
C ARG A 194 2.23 -8.01 -22.53
N VAL A 195 2.59 -8.10 -21.25
CA VAL A 195 3.21 -9.31 -20.69
C VAL A 195 2.20 -10.35 -20.23
N LYS A 196 0.91 -10.02 -20.22
CA LYS A 196 -0.20 -10.88 -19.80
C LYS A 196 -0.12 -11.29 -18.32
N ILE A 197 0.37 -10.37 -17.49
CA ILE A 197 0.37 -10.50 -16.03
C ILE A 197 -0.56 -9.41 -15.49
N PRO A 198 -1.57 -9.72 -14.66
CA PRO A 198 -2.46 -8.70 -14.11
C PRO A 198 -1.69 -7.63 -13.32
N MET A 199 -2.16 -6.39 -13.38
CA MET A 199 -1.52 -5.26 -12.70
C MET A 199 -1.42 -5.49 -11.18
N SER A 200 -2.44 -6.08 -10.57
CA SER A 200 -2.48 -6.48 -9.16
C SER A 200 -1.50 -7.59 -8.77
N HIS A 201 -0.93 -8.31 -9.75
CA HIS A 201 0.11 -9.31 -9.51
C HIS A 201 1.49 -8.68 -9.68
N LEU A 202 1.66 -7.73 -10.62
CA LEU A 202 2.96 -7.17 -10.96
C LEU A 202 3.68 -6.54 -9.77
N ASP A 203 2.98 -5.81 -8.90
CA ASP A 203 3.63 -5.19 -7.74
C ASP A 203 4.18 -6.26 -6.78
N LEU A 204 3.43 -7.35 -6.56
CA LEU A 204 3.83 -8.47 -5.71
C LEU A 204 4.97 -9.27 -6.32
N VAL A 205 4.96 -9.51 -7.64
CA VAL A 205 6.05 -10.18 -8.36
C VAL A 205 7.34 -9.38 -8.28
N MET A 206 7.27 -8.07 -8.56
CA MET A 206 8.44 -7.19 -8.49
C MET A 206 8.97 -7.05 -7.06
N TRP A 207 8.09 -7.04 -6.05
CA TRP A 207 8.50 -7.08 -4.66
C TRP A 207 9.14 -8.40 -4.25
N TYR A 208 8.59 -9.53 -4.70
CA TYR A 208 9.16 -10.84 -4.44
C TYR A 208 10.57 -10.97 -5.03
N ASN A 209 10.79 -10.44 -6.24
CA ASN A 209 12.13 -10.41 -6.85
C ASN A 209 13.18 -9.68 -5.99
N GLU A 210 12.75 -8.71 -5.18
CA GLU A 210 13.63 -7.88 -4.35
C GLU A 210 13.76 -8.39 -2.90
N ALA A 211 12.67 -8.93 -2.34
CA ALA A 211 12.57 -9.28 -0.92
C ALA A 211 12.49 -10.80 -0.65
N GLY A 212 12.17 -11.60 -1.66
CA GLY A 212 11.99 -13.06 -1.55
C GLY A 212 10.73 -13.50 -0.81
N GLU A 213 9.76 -12.60 -0.61
CA GLU A 213 8.48 -12.92 0.05
C GLU A 213 7.30 -12.12 -0.51
N VAL A 214 6.11 -12.72 -0.52
CA VAL A 214 4.85 -12.00 -0.77
C VAL A 214 4.25 -11.57 0.57
N PHE A 215 4.48 -10.31 0.95
CA PHE A 215 4.00 -9.76 2.22
C PHE A 215 2.72 -8.94 2.06
N LYS A 216 2.80 -7.62 2.02
CA LYS A 216 1.63 -6.75 1.87
C LYS A 216 2.01 -5.34 1.50
#